data_AF-A0A5D0RNY5-F1
#
_entry.id   AF-A0A5D0RNY5-F1
#
_cell.length_a   1.000
_cell.length_b   1.000
_cell.length_c   1.000
_cell.angle_alpha   90.00
_cell.angle_beta   90.00
_cell.angle_gamma   90.00
#
_symmetry.space_group_name_H-M   'P 1'
#
loop_
_entity.id
_entity.type
_entity.pdbx_description
1 polymer ?
#
loop_
_entity_poly.entity_id
_entity_poly.type
_entity_poly.pdbx_seq_one_letter_code
_entity_poly.pdbx_strand_id
1 'polypeptide(L)'
;MTRRVLWIGLGLWALAFAASFIVTGLTDPTGDGFTRGLNRVTTFLGWQVAAGLIGIVLWVVGNGLDKGTWPRRLSRAPALVFGLLVAAIVGLILYANLSRPAPVQVPPAKPPTAQPAEPTVPVQ
;
A
#
# COMPACT_ATOMS: atom_id res chain seq x y z
N MET A 1 -22.17 16.01 -23.82
CA MET A 1 -21.22 14.86 -23.88
C MET A 1 -20.39 14.72 -22.60
N THR A 2 -19.82 15.81 -22.09
CA THR A 2 -18.96 15.87 -20.89
C THR A 2 -19.53 15.20 -19.64
N ARG A 3 -20.84 15.30 -19.41
CA ARG A 3 -21.51 14.68 -18.26
C ARG A 3 -21.45 13.14 -18.27
N ARG A 4 -21.57 12.49 -19.42
CA ARG A 4 -21.50 11.02 -19.53
C ARG A 4 -20.06 10.52 -19.29
N VAL A 5 -19.07 11.22 -19.84
CA VAL A 5 -17.64 10.92 -19.67
C VAL A 5 -17.24 11.03 -18.18
N LEU A 6 -17.73 12.04 -17.47
CA LEU A 6 -17.51 12.17 -16.02
C LEU A 6 -18.05 10.99 -15.23
N TRP A 7 -19.30 10.56 -15.49
CA TRP A 7 -19.90 9.43 -14.78
C TRP A 7 -19.20 8.11 -15.09
N ILE A 8 -18.84 7.87 -16.35
CA ILE A 8 -18.08 6.68 -16.74
C ILE A 8 -16.71 6.68 -16.07
N GLY A 9 -16.00 7.81 -16.08
CA GLY A 9 -14.70 7.92 -15.43
C GLY A 9 -14.78 7.79 -13.90
N LEU A 10 -15.83 8.34 -13.26
CA LEU A 10 -16.09 8.14 -11.83
C LEU A 10 -16.36 6.68 -11.50
N GLY A 11 -17.11 5.98 -12.35
CA GLY A 11 -17.35 4.54 -12.22
C GLY A 11 -16.05 3.74 -12.32
N LEU A 12 -15.22 4.02 -13.33
CA LEU A 12 -13.91 3.40 -13.50
C LEU A 12 -12.97 3.68 -12.32
N TRP A 13 -12.98 4.92 -11.81
CA TRP A 13 -12.22 5.29 -10.62
C TRP A 13 -12.68 4.51 -9.38
N ALA A 14 -13.99 4.45 -9.14
CA ALA A 14 -14.55 3.73 -8.00
C ALA A 14 -14.25 2.22 -8.08
N LEU A 15 -14.32 1.64 -9.28
CA LEU A 15 -13.91 0.26 -9.54
C LEU A 15 -12.43 0.03 -9.26
N ALA A 16 -11.54 0.89 -9.78
CA ALA A 16 -10.11 0.79 -9.53
C ALA A 16 -9.78 0.95 -8.03
N PHE A 17 -10.47 1.86 -7.34
CA PHE A 17 -10.32 2.08 -5.92
C PHE A 17 -10.80 0.87 -5.10
N ALA A 18 -11.99 0.33 -5.38
CA ALA A 18 -12.50 -0.87 -4.72
C ALA A 18 -11.62 -2.10 -5.01
N ALA A 19 -11.19 -2.26 -6.27
CA ALA A 19 -10.26 -3.30 -6.67
C ALA A 19 -8.93 -3.19 -5.90
N SER A 20 -8.45 -1.98 -5.60
CA SER A 20 -7.22 -1.82 -4.80
C SER A 20 -7.31 -2.53 -3.44
N PHE A 21 -8.46 -2.50 -2.76
CA PHE A 21 -8.65 -3.19 -1.48
C PHE A 21 -8.91 -4.68 -1.67
N ILE A 22 -9.78 -5.04 -2.61
CA ILE A 22 -10.18 -6.43 -2.86
C ILE A 22 -8.98 -7.25 -3.34
N VAL A 23 -8.26 -6.75 -4.35
CA VAL A 23 -7.08 -7.43 -4.90
C VAL A 23 -5.97 -7.50 -3.86
N THR A 24 -5.71 -6.43 -3.10
CA THR A 24 -4.69 -6.49 -2.03
C THR A 24 -5.05 -7.50 -0.93
N GLY A 25 -6.33 -7.63 -0.58
CA GLY A 25 -6.81 -8.61 0.39
C GLY A 25 -6.74 -10.06 -0.11
N LEU A 26 -7.01 -10.26 -1.41
CA LEU A 26 -6.94 -11.56 -2.09
C LEU A 26 -5.52 -11.93 -2.56
N THR A 27 -4.59 -10.98 -2.60
CA THR A 27 -3.22 -11.25 -3.04
C THR A 27 -2.54 -12.15 -2.02
N ASP A 28 -2.21 -13.35 -2.48
CA ASP A 28 -1.54 -14.33 -1.66
C ASP A 28 -0.20 -13.78 -1.16
N PRO A 29 0.07 -13.90 0.14
CA PRO A 29 1.32 -13.45 0.71
C PRO A 29 2.51 -14.27 0.18
N THR A 30 3.24 -13.74 -0.80
CA THR A 30 4.47 -14.35 -1.31
C THR A 30 5.70 -13.89 -0.51
N GLY A 31 6.61 -14.83 -0.22
CA GLY A 31 7.87 -14.58 0.50
C GLY A 31 7.81 -14.70 2.03
N ASP A 32 8.97 -14.46 2.64
CA ASP A 32 9.20 -14.54 4.09
C ASP A 32 8.72 -13.25 4.79
N GLY A 33 8.49 -13.31 6.11
CA GLY A 33 7.72 -12.34 6.92
C GLY A 33 7.70 -10.87 6.47
N PHE A 34 8.86 -10.25 6.21
CA PHE A 34 8.95 -8.86 5.73
C PHE A 34 8.51 -8.70 4.25
N THR A 35 9.03 -9.54 3.36
CA THR A 35 8.70 -9.57 1.92
C THR A 35 7.22 -9.81 1.69
N ARG A 36 6.61 -10.59 2.59
CA ARG A 36 5.17 -10.87 2.63
C ARG A 36 4.31 -9.61 2.80
N GLY A 37 4.71 -8.73 3.72
CA GLY A 37 4.05 -7.43 3.91
C GLY A 37 4.29 -6.50 2.72
N LEU A 38 5.52 -6.48 2.21
CA LEU A 38 5.90 -5.64 1.09
C LEU A 38 5.11 -5.97 -0.18
N ASN A 39 4.87 -7.25 -0.49
CA ASN A 39 4.10 -7.68 -1.66
C ASN A 39 2.67 -7.08 -1.72
N ARG A 40 2.01 -7.00 -0.57
CA ARG A 40 0.67 -6.42 -0.45
C ARG A 40 0.71 -4.90 -0.61
N VAL A 41 1.71 -4.25 0.00
CA VAL A 41 1.90 -2.80 -0.11
C VAL A 41 2.22 -2.40 -1.55
N THR A 42 3.08 -3.12 -2.25
CA THR A 42 3.43 -2.83 -3.66
C THR A 42 2.23 -3.02 -4.57
N THR A 43 1.42 -4.06 -4.34
CA THR A 43 0.18 -4.29 -5.09
C THR A 43 -0.82 -3.15 -4.89
N PHE A 44 -1.02 -2.74 -3.64
CA PHE A 44 -1.88 -1.62 -3.32
C PHE A 44 -1.41 -0.31 -3.95
N LEU A 45 -0.11 0.01 -3.83
CA LEU A 45 0.48 1.21 -4.42
C LEU A 45 0.33 1.24 -5.95
N GLY A 46 0.48 0.09 -6.63
CA GLY A 46 0.23 -0.02 -8.06
C GLY A 46 -1.20 0.39 -8.45
N TRP A 47 -2.20 -0.13 -7.72
CA TRP A 47 -3.59 0.26 -7.93
C TRP A 47 -3.89 1.72 -7.57
N GLN A 48 -3.19 2.28 -6.57
CA GLN A 48 -3.33 3.69 -6.23
C GLN A 48 -2.77 4.61 -7.33
N VAL A 49 -1.67 4.23 -7.99
CA VAL A 49 -1.17 4.97 -9.16
C VAL A 49 -2.20 4.96 -10.29
N ALA A 50 -2.78 3.80 -10.60
CA ALA A 50 -3.83 3.69 -11.61
C ALA A 50 -5.05 4.56 -11.26
N ALA A 51 -5.54 4.48 -10.02
CA ALA A 51 -6.66 5.30 -9.55
C ALA A 51 -6.33 6.81 -9.55
N GLY A 52 -5.10 7.19 -9.19
CA GLY A 52 -4.61 8.56 -9.22
C GLY A 52 -4.59 9.15 -10.63
N LEU A 53 -4.11 8.40 -11.62
CA LEU A 53 -4.12 8.82 -13.02
C LEU A 53 -5.55 9.05 -13.54
N ILE A 54 -6.48 8.16 -13.21
CA ILE A 54 -7.90 8.34 -13.56
C ILE A 54 -8.46 9.61 -12.88
N GLY A 55 -8.11 9.84 -11.62
CA GLY A 55 -8.51 11.04 -10.88
C GLY A 55 -8.00 12.34 -11.50
N ILE A 56 -6.75 12.36 -11.99
CA ILE A 56 -6.16 13.51 -12.69
C ILE A 56 -6.91 13.79 -13.98
N VAL A 57 -7.16 12.75 -14.79
CA VAL A 57 -7.93 12.89 -16.05
C VAL A 57 -9.32 13.46 -15.77
N LEU A 58 -10.02 12.94 -14.76
CA LEU A 58 -11.32 13.44 -14.32
C LEU A 58 -11.27 14.91 -13.87
N TRP A 59 -10.21 15.30 -13.17
CA TRP A 59 -10.02 16.68 -12.72
C TRP A 59 -9.78 17.64 -13.89
N VAL A 60 -8.94 17.26 -14.87
CA VAL A 60 -8.69 18.04 -16.09
C VAL A 60 -9.98 18.20 -16.91
N VAL A 61 -10.70 17.11 -17.15
CA VAL A 61 -11.98 17.13 -17.87
C VAL A 61 -13.03 17.95 -17.11
N GLY A 62 -13.05 17.85 -15.78
CA GLY A 62 -13.98 18.59 -14.92
C GLY A 62 -13.66 20.08 -14.80
N ASN A 63 -12.42 20.51 -15.04
CA ASN A 63 -12.04 21.92 -15.03
C ASN A 63 -12.60 22.71 -16.23
N GLY A 64 -12.98 22.02 -17.30
CA GLY A 64 -13.68 22.60 -18.45
C GLY A 64 -15.17 22.88 -18.23
N LEU A 65 -15.72 22.57 -17.05
CA LEU A 65 -17.12 22.85 -16.70
C LEU A 65 -17.28 24.21 -16.01
N ASP A 66 -18.45 24.82 -16.20
CA ASP A 66 -18.79 26.12 -15.63
C ASP A 66 -18.56 26.18 -14.11
N LYS A 67 -18.00 27.31 -13.66
CA LYS A 67 -17.72 27.59 -12.25
C LYS A 67 -19.05 27.56 -11.47
N GLY A 68 -19.13 26.75 -10.42
CA GLY A 68 -20.31 26.65 -9.53
C GLY A 68 -21.21 25.43 -9.74
N THR A 69 -20.95 24.60 -10.76
CA THR A 69 -21.78 23.41 -11.02
C THR A 69 -21.39 22.22 -10.12
N TRP A 70 -22.39 21.54 -9.54
CA TRP A 70 -22.23 20.33 -8.71
C TRP A 70 -21.27 19.25 -9.30
N PRO A 71 -21.32 18.95 -10.62
CA PRO A 71 -20.42 17.98 -11.26
C PRO A 71 -18.93 18.35 -11.18
N ARG A 72 -18.60 19.65 -11.13
CA ARG A 72 -17.22 20.13 -11.01
C ARG A 72 -16.66 19.96 -9.60
N ARG A 73 -17.51 19.98 -8.57
CA ARG A 73 -17.09 19.60 -7.20
C ARG A 73 -16.83 18.09 -7.13
N LEU A 74 -17.68 17.30 -7.77
CA LEU A 74 -17.56 15.84 -7.77
C LEU A 74 -16.30 15.35 -8.51
N SER A 75 -15.89 16.03 -9.57
CA SER A 75 -14.63 15.70 -10.28
C SER A 75 -13.37 15.95 -9.46
N ARG A 76 -13.45 16.69 -8.35
CA ARG A 76 -12.34 16.89 -7.39
C ARG A 76 -12.29 15.82 -6.30
N ALA A 77 -13.38 15.08 -6.08
CA ALA A 77 -13.43 14.05 -5.04
C ALA A 77 -12.38 12.94 -5.26
N PRO A 78 -12.15 12.42 -6.48
CA PRO A 78 -11.08 11.44 -6.75
C PRO A 78 -9.69 11.97 -6.37
N ALA A 79 -9.39 13.23 -6.72
CA ALA A 79 -8.12 13.87 -6.42
C ALA A 79 -7.94 14.15 -4.92
N LEU A 80 -9.02 14.53 -4.22
CA LEU A 80 -9.02 14.71 -2.77
C LEU A 80 -8.80 13.39 -2.03
N VAL A 81 -9.46 12.32 -2.45
CA VAL A 81 -9.27 10.99 -1.86
C VAL A 81 -7.85 10.51 -2.08
N PHE A 82 -7.30 10.66 -3.30
CA PHE A 82 -5.89 10.35 -3.57
C PHE A 82 -4.95 11.17 -2.67
N GLY A 83 -5.17 12.48 -2.58
CA GLY A 83 -4.36 13.36 -1.72
C GLY A 83 -4.43 12.99 -0.24
N LEU A 84 -5.62 12.66 0.27
CA LEU A 84 -5.81 12.20 1.65
C LEU A 84 -5.09 10.88 1.91
N LEU A 85 -5.11 9.97 0.93
CA LEU A 85 -4.48 8.66 1.02
C LEU A 85 -2.95 8.78 1.01
N VAL A 86 -2.39 9.65 0.17
CA VAL A 86 -0.97 10.01 0.21
C VAL A 86 -0.60 10.62 1.56
N ALA A 87 -1.40 11.56 2.08
CA ALA A 87 -1.17 12.17 3.37
C ALA A 87 -1.19 11.15 4.52
N ALA A 88 -2.11 10.19 4.50
CA ALA A 88 -2.18 9.11 5.48
C ALA A 88 -0.94 8.20 5.42
N ILE A 89 -0.47 7.85 4.22
CA ILE A 89 0.76 7.05 4.06
C ILE A 89 1.97 7.82 4.61
N VAL A 90 2.13 9.09 4.24
CA VAL A 90 3.23 9.93 4.75
C VAL A 90 3.16 10.06 6.26
N GLY A 91 1.97 10.32 6.81
CA GLY A 91 1.75 10.40 8.26
C GLY A 91 2.12 9.11 8.98
N LEU A 92 1.75 7.95 8.42
CA LEU A 92 2.11 6.64 8.96
C LEU A 92 3.64 6.41 8.93
N ILE A 93 4.31 6.78 7.84
CA ILE A 93 5.78 6.66 7.71
C ILE A 93 6.48 7.54 8.75
N LEU A 94 6.04 8.79 8.90
CA LEU A 94 6.60 9.71 9.90
C LEU A 94 6.39 9.18 11.32
N TYR A 95 5.18 8.69 11.61
CA TYR A 95 4.86 8.08 12.91
C TYR A 95 5.73 6.86 13.21
N ALA A 96 5.90 5.96 12.24
CA ALA A 96 6.74 4.77 12.40
C ALA A 96 8.22 5.12 12.61
N ASN A 97 8.71 6.17 11.94
CA ASN A 97 10.08 6.63 12.08
C ASN A 97 10.34 7.29 13.44
N LEU A 98 9.36 8.03 13.98
CA LEU A 98 9.44 8.62 15.32
C LEU A 98 9.29 7.57 16.43
N SER A 99 8.53 6.50 16.19
CA SER A 99 8.19 5.48 17.21
C SER A 99 9.19 4.32 17.29
N ARG A 100 10.44 4.49 16.81
CA ARG A 100 11.46 3.42 16.82
C ARG A 100 11.60 2.85 18.24
N PRO A 101 11.31 1.55 18.46
CA PRO A 101 11.51 0.91 19.76
C PRO A 101 13.00 0.92 20.13
N ALA A 102 13.31 0.97 21.42
CA ALA A 102 14.68 0.83 21.91
C ALA A 102 15.33 -0.45 21.32
N PRO A 103 16.65 -0.43 21.01
CA PRO A 103 17.33 -1.59 20.44
C PRO A 103 17.06 -2.82 21.31
N VAL A 104 16.55 -3.88 20.68
CA VAL A 104 16.34 -5.16 21.37
C VAL A 104 17.71 -5.64 21.83
N GLN A 105 17.93 -5.72 23.14
CA GLN A 105 19.12 -6.37 23.70
C GLN A 105 19.07 -7.83 23.27
N VAL A 106 19.91 -8.19 22.31
CA VAL A 106 20.05 -9.58 21.86
C VAL A 106 20.58 -10.36 23.07
N PRO A 107 19.84 -11.35 23.61
CA PRO A 107 20.37 -12.18 24.68
C PRO A 107 21.67 -12.82 24.21
N PRO A 108 22.71 -12.93 25.05
CA PRO A 108 23.96 -13.58 24.68
C PRO A 108 23.65 -14.96 24.11
N ALA A 109 24.26 -15.28 22.96
CA ALA A 109 24.06 -16.54 22.26
C ALA A 109 24.24 -17.71 23.24
N LYS A 110 23.21 -18.56 23.36
CA LYS A 110 23.33 -19.80 24.14
C LYS A 110 24.51 -20.61 23.58
N PRO A 111 25.38 -21.18 24.44
CA PRO A 111 26.44 -22.07 23.98
C PRO A 111 25.86 -23.20 23.11
N PRO A 112 26.57 -23.67 22.07
CA PRO A 112 26.07 -24.75 21.23
C PRO A 112 25.84 -26.02 22.07
N THR A 113 24.60 -26.48 22.18
CA THR A 113 24.24 -27.67 22.98
C THR A 113 24.54 -29.01 22.30
N ALA A 114 25.33 -29.02 21.23
CA ALA A 114 25.69 -30.23 20.51
C ALA A 114 27.16 -30.19 20.13
N GLN A 115 28.03 -30.55 21.07
CA GLN A 115 29.33 -31.08 20.73
C GLN A 115 29.09 -32.52 20.22
N PRO A 116 29.45 -32.85 18.96
CA PRO A 116 29.37 -34.24 18.50
C PRO A 116 30.14 -35.13 19.46
N ALA A 117 29.51 -36.21 19.95
CA ALA A 117 30.17 -37.17 20.83
C ALA A 117 31.43 -37.71 20.14
N GLU A 118 32.59 -37.51 20.75
CA GLU A 118 33.84 -38.12 20.28
C GLU A 118 33.70 -39.65 20.31
N PRO A 119 34.00 -40.36 19.20
CA PRO A 119 34.01 -41.81 19.21
C PRO A 119 35.07 -42.32 20.18
N THR A 120 34.65 -42.98 21.26
CA THR A 120 35.57 -43.71 22.15
C THR A 120 36.18 -44.87 21.38
N VAL A 121 37.44 -44.73 20.98
CA VAL A 121 38.23 -45.84 20.41
C VAL A 121 38.57 -46.80 21.57
N PRO A 122 38.14 -48.08 21.52
CA PRO A 122 38.52 -49.03 22.55
C PRO A 122 40.02 -49.32 22.48
N VAL A 123 40.70 -49.14 23.61
CA VAL A 123 42.10 -49.54 23.82
C VAL A 123 42.16 -51.07 23.80
N GLN A 124 42.93 -51.63 22.89
CA GLN A 124 43.31 -53.05 22.90
C GLN A 124 44.51 -53.28 23.83
#